data_AF-A0A7K0W9C8-F1
#
_entry.id   AF-A0A7K0W9C8-F1
#
_cell.length_a   1.000
_cell.length_b   1.000
_cell.length_c   1.000
_cell.angle_alpha   90.00
_cell.angle_beta   90.00
_cell.angle_gamma   90.00
#
_symmetry.space_group_name_H-M   'P 1'
#
loop_
_entity.id
_entity.type
_entity.pdbx_description
1 polymer ?
#
loop_
_entity_poly.entity_id
_entity_poly.type
_entity_poly.pdbx_seq_one_letter_code
_entity_poly.pdbx_strand_id
1 'polypeptide(L)'
;MGMKKGDLILEVGRSDDSDIKLREQISAITGTEFLSGHIQDVVDAVIIWWRDGDGDLVDELMDSLTYLSASGAIWVLTPKVNRDGHVEPSDIQDAAPIAGLSQTSSLSIAPDWTATRLVARKAGKR
;
A
#
# COMPACT_ATOMS: atom_id res chain seq x y z
N MET A 1 5.11 -7.73 -7.84
CA MET A 1 4.49 -6.42 -7.55
C MET A 1 4.47 -5.45 -8.74
N GLY A 2 4.99 -5.78 -9.94
CA GLY A 2 4.75 -4.96 -11.14
C GLY A 2 5.47 -3.60 -11.18
N MET A 3 6.33 -3.30 -10.21
CA MET A 3 7.14 -2.09 -10.13
C MET A 3 8.28 -2.12 -11.16
N LYS A 4 8.65 -0.95 -11.64
CA LYS A 4 9.69 -0.73 -12.65
C LYS A 4 10.81 0.13 -12.09
N LYS A 5 11.95 0.09 -12.79
CA LYS A 5 13.09 0.94 -12.47
C LYS A 5 12.70 2.41 -12.65
N GLY A 6 12.94 3.23 -11.63
CA GLY A 6 12.59 4.64 -11.56
C GLY A 6 11.27 4.94 -10.85
N ASP A 7 10.46 3.92 -10.53
CA ASP A 7 9.18 4.14 -9.82
C ASP A 7 9.44 4.72 -8.44
N LEU A 8 8.73 5.79 -8.10
CA LEU A 8 8.76 6.38 -6.76
C LEU A 8 7.76 5.64 -5.86
N ILE A 9 8.23 5.26 -4.67
CA ILE A 9 7.43 4.51 -3.71
C ILE A 9 7.33 5.26 -2.41
N LEU A 10 6.11 5.59 -2.00
CA LEU A 10 5.81 6.10 -0.67
C LEU A 10 5.55 4.94 0.29
N GLU A 11 6.19 4.95 1.44
CA GLU A 11 6.02 3.99 2.53
C GLU A 11 5.35 4.69 3.73
N VAL A 12 4.26 4.10 4.22
CA VAL A 12 3.48 4.58 5.36
C VAL A 12 3.20 3.46 6.37
N GLY A 13 3.09 3.79 7.65
CA GLY A 13 2.80 2.82 8.72
C GLY A 13 3.97 1.90 9.11
N ARG A 14 5.19 2.22 8.64
CA ARG A 14 6.39 1.45 8.97
C ARG A 14 6.60 1.40 10.48
N SER A 15 6.85 0.20 10.99
CA SER A 15 7.21 -0.06 12.38
C SER A 15 8.34 -1.10 12.43
N ASP A 16 8.72 -1.54 13.62
CA ASP A 16 9.84 -2.47 13.85
C ASP A 16 9.56 -3.89 13.33
N ASP A 17 8.31 -4.22 13.01
CA ASP A 17 7.85 -5.49 12.45
C ASP A 17 7.82 -5.52 10.90
N SER A 18 8.13 -4.40 10.25
CA SER A 18 8.16 -4.28 8.79
C SER A 18 9.32 -5.10 8.19
N ASP A 19 9.04 -5.84 7.11
CA ASP A 19 10.02 -6.74 6.49
C ASP A 19 11.08 -5.95 5.69
N ILE A 20 12.31 -5.91 6.23
CA ILE A 20 13.45 -5.23 5.60
C ILE A 20 13.83 -5.90 4.27
N LYS A 21 13.74 -7.22 4.15
CA LYS A 21 14.11 -7.94 2.91
C LYS A 21 13.18 -7.58 1.78
N LEU A 22 11.91 -7.39 2.07
CA LEU A 22 10.95 -6.93 1.09
C LEU A 22 11.35 -5.54 0.56
N ARG A 23 11.70 -4.61 1.46
CA ARG A 23 12.16 -3.27 1.09
C ARG A 23 13.41 -3.33 0.22
N GLU A 24 14.39 -4.14 0.61
CA GLU A 24 15.61 -4.34 -0.18
C GLU A 24 15.32 -4.88 -1.59
N GLN A 25 14.41 -5.85 -1.73
CA GLN A 25 14.02 -6.39 -3.04
C GLN A 25 13.35 -5.34 -3.92
N ILE A 26 12.46 -4.55 -3.34
CA ILE A 26 11.76 -3.49 -4.05
C ILE A 26 12.74 -2.41 -4.48
N SER A 27 13.59 -1.91 -3.58
CA SER A 27 14.61 -0.89 -3.89
C SER A 27 15.62 -1.40 -4.92
N ALA A 28 15.96 -2.70 -4.91
CA ALA A 28 16.78 -3.31 -5.96
C ALA A 28 16.09 -3.32 -7.33
N ILE A 29 14.76 -3.43 -7.38
CA ILE A 29 13.97 -3.41 -8.62
C ILE A 29 13.79 -1.97 -9.13
N THR A 30 13.37 -1.05 -8.27
CA THR A 30 13.10 0.34 -8.65
C THR A 30 14.39 1.15 -8.80
N GLY A 31 15.44 0.83 -8.05
CA GLY A 31 16.64 1.65 -7.96
C GLY A 31 16.42 3.00 -7.29
N THR A 32 15.31 3.15 -6.56
CA THR A 32 14.91 4.35 -5.82
C THR A 32 14.83 4.03 -4.32
N GLU A 33 14.98 5.06 -3.50
CA GLU A 33 14.74 4.96 -2.07
C GLU A 33 13.25 5.14 -1.76
N PHE A 34 12.79 4.52 -0.67
CA PHE A 34 11.44 4.71 -0.18
C PHE A 34 11.27 6.11 0.39
N LEU A 35 10.23 6.79 -0.08
CA LEU A 35 9.76 8.03 0.49
C LEU A 35 8.94 7.71 1.75
N SER A 36 9.00 8.56 2.77
CA SER A 36 8.23 8.36 4.00
C SER A 36 7.73 9.70 4.53
N GLY A 37 6.50 9.74 5.05
CA GLY A 37 5.86 10.94 5.59
C GLY A 37 5.22 11.82 4.51
N HIS A 38 5.05 13.11 4.82
CA HIS A 38 4.42 14.08 3.90
C HIS A 38 5.40 14.50 2.80
N ILE A 39 5.28 13.85 1.64
CA ILE A 39 5.98 14.25 0.42
C ILE A 39 5.14 15.23 -0.40
N GLN A 40 5.79 16.07 -1.20
CA GLN A 40 5.08 16.93 -2.15
C GLN A 40 5.10 16.36 -3.57
N ASP A 41 5.85 15.27 -3.77
CA ASP A 41 6.02 14.63 -5.06
C ASP A 41 4.96 13.56 -5.31
N VAL A 42 4.63 13.39 -6.59
CA VAL A 42 3.72 12.35 -7.04
C VAL A 42 4.46 11.03 -7.15
N VAL A 43 3.90 9.96 -6.57
CA VAL A 43 4.50 8.63 -6.55
C VAL A 43 3.77 7.64 -7.44
N ASP A 44 4.50 6.64 -7.93
CA ASP A 44 3.95 5.58 -8.79
C ASP A 44 3.33 4.46 -7.97
N ALA A 45 3.83 4.22 -6.76
CA ALA A 45 3.24 3.27 -5.84
C ALA A 45 3.25 3.80 -4.41
N VAL A 46 2.24 3.39 -3.63
CA VAL A 46 2.22 3.62 -2.18
C VAL A 46 2.19 2.25 -1.50
N ILE A 47 2.97 2.08 -0.45
CA ILE A 47 3.03 0.90 0.40
C ILE A 47 2.56 1.33 1.79
N ILE A 48 1.48 0.73 2.26
CA ILE A 48 0.89 1.01 3.56
C ILE A 48 1.04 -0.26 4.40
N TRP A 49 1.79 -0.18 5.48
CA TRP A 49 1.85 -1.24 6.49
C TRP A 49 0.69 -1.05 7.45
N TRP A 50 -0.38 -1.82 7.27
CA TRP A 50 -1.63 -1.66 7.99
C TRP A 50 -1.87 -2.83 8.96
N ARG A 51 -2.15 -2.50 10.22
CA ARG A 51 -2.52 -3.46 11.26
C ARG A 51 -3.91 -3.18 11.79
N ASP A 52 -4.55 -4.22 12.28
CA ASP A 52 -5.84 -4.07 12.95
C ASP A 52 -5.64 -3.25 14.23
N GLY A 53 -6.37 -2.13 14.33
CA GLY A 53 -6.24 -1.15 15.40
C GLY A 53 -5.31 0.05 15.12
N ASP A 54 -4.65 0.14 13.95
CA ASP A 54 -3.79 1.30 13.62
C ASP A 54 -4.59 2.61 13.40
N GLY A 55 -5.90 2.52 13.14
CA GLY A 55 -6.78 3.68 12.97
C GLY A 55 -7.87 3.44 11.94
N ASP A 56 -8.14 4.45 11.10
CA ASP A 56 -9.06 4.34 9.96
C ASP A 56 -8.29 4.12 8.65
N LEU A 57 -8.47 2.93 8.07
CA LEU A 57 -7.84 2.57 6.79
C LEU A 57 -8.32 3.48 5.67
N VAL A 58 -9.57 3.93 5.71
CA VAL A 58 -10.15 4.76 4.64
C VAL A 58 -9.41 6.10 4.55
N ASP A 59 -9.15 6.75 5.68
CA ASP A 59 -8.45 8.03 5.73
C ASP A 59 -7.01 7.88 5.19
N GLU A 60 -6.30 6.84 5.64
CA GLU A 60 -4.94 6.55 5.19
C GLU A 60 -4.88 6.27 3.67
N LEU A 61 -5.90 5.56 3.14
CA LEU A 61 -6.05 5.32 1.72
C LEU A 61 -6.34 6.60 0.94
N MET A 62 -7.16 7.51 1.49
CA MET A 62 -7.47 8.80 0.88
C MET A 62 -6.25 9.74 0.89
N ASP A 63 -5.51 9.79 1.99
CA ASP A 63 -4.26 10.55 2.08
C ASP A 63 -3.22 10.03 1.09
N SER A 64 -3.04 8.70 1.02
CA SER A 64 -2.17 8.04 0.06
C SER A 64 -2.55 8.35 -1.40
N LEU A 65 -3.85 8.42 -1.69
CA LEU A 65 -4.37 8.80 -3.00
C LEU A 65 -3.97 10.22 -3.43
N THR A 66 -3.75 11.14 -2.49
CA THR A 66 -3.35 12.52 -2.82
C THR A 66 -1.94 12.59 -3.42
N TYR A 67 -1.06 11.68 -3.01
CA TYR A 67 0.30 11.58 -3.53
C TYR A 67 0.39 10.62 -4.75
N LEU A 68 -0.59 9.76 -4.95
CA LEU A 68 -0.55 8.73 -5.98
C LEU A 68 -0.78 9.29 -7.39
N SER A 69 0.03 8.84 -8.35
CA SER A 69 -0.18 9.16 -9.76
C SER A 69 -1.46 8.51 -10.31
N ALA A 70 -2.00 9.06 -11.40
CA ALA A 70 -3.22 8.54 -12.03
C ALA A 70 -3.11 7.10 -12.55
N SER A 71 -1.89 6.57 -12.69
CA SER A 71 -1.61 5.18 -13.08
C SER A 71 -1.03 4.35 -11.94
N GLY A 72 -0.91 4.93 -10.76
CA GLY A 72 -0.30 4.31 -9.61
C GLY A 72 -1.17 3.27 -8.94
N ALA A 73 -0.56 2.48 -8.07
CA ALA A 73 -1.25 1.50 -7.24
C ALA A 73 -0.86 1.64 -5.77
N ILE A 74 -1.83 1.44 -4.89
CA ILE A 74 -1.63 1.37 -3.46
C ILE A 74 -1.53 -0.10 -3.07
N TRP A 75 -0.51 -0.43 -2.29
CA TRP A 75 -0.24 -1.75 -1.77
C TRP A 75 -0.44 -1.73 -0.27
N VAL A 76 -1.54 -2.30 0.19
CA VAL A 76 -1.83 -2.44 1.62
C VAL A 76 -1.25 -3.78 2.08
N LEU A 77 -0.27 -3.70 2.97
CA LEU A 77 0.41 -4.85 3.55
C LEU A 77 -0.22 -5.11 4.91
N THR A 78 -0.82 -6.29 5.07
CA THR A 78 -1.43 -6.69 6.33
C THR A 78 -0.77 -7.96 6.88
N PRO A 79 -0.69 -8.11 8.21
CA PRO A 79 -0.19 -9.32 8.83
C PRO A 79 -1.06 -10.52 8.45
N LYS A 80 -0.46 -11.70 8.29
CA LYS A 80 -1.19 -12.95 8.01
C LYS A 80 -2.02 -13.43 9.20
N VAL A 81 -2.97 -14.32 8.91
CA VAL A 81 -3.80 -15.00 9.92
C VAL A 81 -2.91 -15.62 11.00
N ASN A 82 -3.27 -15.42 12.27
CA ASN A 82 -2.50 -15.75 13.48
C ASN A 82 -1.31 -14.83 13.81
N ARG A 83 -1.27 -13.61 13.25
CA ARG A 83 -0.37 -12.54 13.71
C ARG A 83 -1.16 -11.46 14.44
N ASP A 84 -0.47 -10.77 15.35
CA ASP A 84 -1.01 -9.60 16.02
C ASP A 84 -1.25 -8.49 14.99
N GLY A 85 -2.38 -7.79 15.08
CA GLY A 85 -2.79 -6.81 14.07
C GLY A 85 -3.24 -7.43 12.75
N HIS A 86 -3.63 -8.72 12.70
CA HIS A 86 -4.20 -9.32 11.49
C HIS A 86 -5.48 -8.63 11.07
N VAL A 87 -5.51 -8.16 9.81
CA VAL A 87 -6.66 -7.50 9.19
C VAL A 87 -7.29 -8.45 8.20
N GLU A 88 -8.61 -8.59 8.25
CA GLU A 88 -9.28 -9.47 7.30
C GLU A 88 -9.28 -8.84 5.90
N PRO A 89 -9.15 -9.65 4.83
CA PRO A 89 -9.28 -9.15 3.47
C PRO A 89 -10.62 -8.45 3.20
N SER A 90 -11.68 -8.82 3.92
CA SER A 90 -13.00 -8.19 3.92
C SER A 90 -12.93 -6.72 4.35
N ASP A 91 -12.20 -6.39 5.41
CA ASP A 91 -12.08 -5.01 5.89
C ASP A 91 -11.48 -4.10 4.82
N ILE A 92 -10.44 -4.59 4.13
CA ILE A 92 -9.82 -3.86 3.02
C ILE A 92 -10.78 -3.75 1.83
N GLN A 93 -11.58 -4.80 1.56
CA GLN A 93 -12.59 -4.80 0.50
C GLN A 93 -13.71 -3.79 0.74
N ASP A 94 -14.09 -3.59 2.00
CA ASP A 94 -15.12 -2.65 2.40
C ASP A 94 -14.57 -1.21 2.46
N ALA A 95 -13.32 -1.02 2.92
CA ALA A 95 -12.67 0.29 2.98
C ALA A 95 -12.30 0.85 1.59
N ALA A 96 -11.79 0.00 0.69
CA ALA A 96 -11.35 0.42 -0.65
C ALA A 96 -12.38 1.25 -1.43
N PRO A 97 -13.66 0.82 -1.62
CA PRO A 97 -14.64 1.60 -2.35
C PRO A 97 -15.02 2.91 -1.66
N ILE A 98 -14.93 2.99 -0.32
CA ILE A 98 -15.20 4.23 0.43
C ILE A 98 -14.13 5.27 0.12
N ALA A 99 -12.86 4.86 0.06
CA ALA A 99 -11.75 5.71 -0.36
C ALA A 99 -11.72 5.98 -1.89
N GLY A 100 -12.67 5.44 -2.67
CA GLY A 100 -12.66 5.57 -4.14
C GLY A 100 -11.66 4.65 -4.85
N LEU A 101 -11.16 3.63 -4.16
CA LEU A 101 -10.26 2.60 -4.68
C LEU A 101 -11.01 1.34 -5.09
N SER A 102 -10.34 0.48 -5.84
CA SER A 102 -10.78 -0.88 -6.10
C SER A 102 -9.66 -1.86 -5.83
N GLN A 103 -9.96 -2.90 -5.06
CA GLN A 103 -9.07 -4.05 -4.95
C GLN A 103 -8.97 -4.77 -6.29
N THR A 104 -7.75 -5.14 -6.66
CA THR A 104 -7.46 -5.83 -7.94
C THR A 104 -6.86 -7.21 -7.74
N SER A 105 -5.95 -7.36 -6.78
CA SER A 105 -5.30 -8.65 -6.49
C SER A 105 -4.71 -8.62 -5.09
N SER A 106 -4.62 -9.79 -4.45
CA SER A 106 -3.87 -9.99 -3.22
C SER A 106 -2.82 -11.08 -3.43
N LEU A 107 -1.63 -10.89 -2.86
CA LEU A 107 -0.54 -11.85 -2.93
C LEU A 107 0.28 -11.87 -1.63
N SER A 108 0.71 -13.06 -1.24
CA SER A 108 1.67 -13.24 -0.16
C SER A 108 3.05 -12.80 -0.63
N ILE A 109 3.57 -11.70 -0.06
CA ILE A 109 4.88 -11.13 -0.42
C ILE A 109 5.99 -11.49 0.57
N ALA A 110 5.62 -11.85 1.79
CA ALA A 110 6.54 -12.23 2.84
C ALA A 110 6.01 -13.45 3.60
N PRO A 111 6.83 -14.10 4.45
CA PRO A 111 6.37 -15.17 5.32
C PRO A 111 5.18 -14.73 6.16
N ASP A 112 5.20 -13.48 6.63
CA ASP A 112 4.28 -12.96 7.63
C ASP A 112 3.33 -11.88 7.10
N TRP A 113 3.53 -11.40 5.87
CA TRP A 113 2.76 -10.30 5.30
C TRP A 113 2.09 -10.66 3.97
N THR A 114 0.87 -10.16 3.81
CA THR A 114 0.08 -10.23 2.58
C THR A 114 -0.04 -8.84 1.99
N ALA A 115 0.24 -8.70 0.69
CA ALA A 115 0.05 -7.45 -0.04
C ALA A 115 -1.27 -7.49 -0.80
N THR A 116 -2.09 -6.47 -0.59
CA THR A 116 -3.31 -6.22 -1.32
C THR A 116 -3.14 -5.02 -2.23
N ARG A 117 -3.34 -5.23 -3.53
CA ARG A 117 -3.25 -4.18 -4.55
C ARG A 117 -4.59 -3.48 -4.71
N LEU A 118 -4.60 -2.20 -4.39
CA LEU A 118 -5.69 -1.27 -4.63
C LEU A 118 -5.29 -0.29 -5.75
N VAL A 119 -6.24 0.06 -6.60
CA VAL A 119 -6.04 1.07 -7.65
C VAL A 119 -7.14 2.10 -7.57
N ALA A 120 -6.81 3.36 -7.87
CA ALA A 120 -7.81 4.42 -8.02
C ALA A 120 -8.87 3.98 -9.03
N ARG A 121 -10.14 4.00 -8.62
CA ARG A 121 -11.21 3.91 -9.61
C ARG A 121 -11.09 5.16 -10.45
N LYS A 122 -10.95 4.98 -11.77
CA LYS A 122 -11.05 6.10 -12.71
C LYS A 122 -12.37 6.79 -12.40
N ALA A 123 -12.33 7.95 -11.75
CA ALA A 123 -13.50 8.77 -11.55
C ALA A 123 -14.05 9.02 -12.94
N GLY A 124 -15.15 8.35 -13.28
CA GLY A 124 -15.85 8.61 -14.51
C GLY A 124 -16.12 10.11 -14.52
N LYS A 125 -15.56 10.81 -15.50
CA LYS A 125 -15.87 12.20 -15.83
C LYS A 125 -17.36 12.44 -15.52
N ARG A 126 -17.63 13.32 -14.56
CA ARG A 126 -18.89 14.06 -14.52
C ARG A 126 -18.63 15.42 -15.15
#